data_AF-A0A8T1W0N7-F1
#
_entry.id   AF-A0A8T1W0N7-F1
#
_cell.length_a   1.000
_cell.length_b   1.000
_cell.length_c   1.000
_cell.angle_alpha   90.00
_cell.angle_beta   90.00
_cell.angle_gamma   90.00
#
_symmetry.space_group_name_H-M   'P 1'
#
loop_
_entity.id
_entity.type
_entity.pdbx_description
1 polymer ?
#
loop_
_entity_poly.entity_id
_entity_poly.type
_entity_poly.pdbx_seq_one_letter_code
_entity_poly.pdbx_strand_id
1 'polypeptide(L)'
;MAKADDWSDKTYPAEGTEETVKTDFDQVYCYAQGEYVCNEASVAEALTMFAPDLSTAIVALFENMTDGVNTLCDDYLSDYSQLKSLCNGCDTARQFENYTKVFDWADSQCPRTSATLEYCGQFLATGSLSNITVGTAPYTQCRAEFLDLVGDYSLYLGVGSVLVCVGALMVIIFACCLSRREQLGRNHAELEDDDPVTPSMEHPRYQYTKA
;
A
#
# COMPACT_ATOMS: atom_id res chain seq x y z
N MET A 1 -3.20 11.31 11.69
CA MET A 1 -2.34 12.29 12.37
C MET A 1 -2.38 12.13 13.87
N ALA A 2 -3.47 12.48 14.58
CA ALA A 2 -3.48 12.53 16.05
C ALA A 2 -3.23 11.21 16.79
N LYS A 3 -3.32 10.04 16.14
CA LYS A 3 -3.14 8.74 16.79
C LYS A 3 -1.70 8.22 16.72
N ALA A 4 -1.04 8.28 15.57
CA ALA A 4 0.35 7.85 15.44
C ALA A 4 1.28 8.73 16.28
N ASP A 5 1.08 10.05 16.24
CA ASP A 5 1.80 11.03 17.06
C ASP A 5 1.56 10.79 18.56
N ASP A 6 0.30 10.57 18.97
CA ASP A 6 -0.07 10.25 20.36
C ASP A 6 0.42 8.88 20.84
N TRP A 7 0.72 7.93 19.94
CA TRP A 7 1.24 6.62 20.28
C TRP A 7 2.77 6.59 20.34
N SER A 8 3.45 7.45 19.59
CA SER A 8 4.91 7.46 19.43
C SER A 8 5.65 7.47 20.78
N ASP A 9 5.20 8.32 21.71
CA ASP A 9 5.78 8.49 23.05
C ASP A 9 5.22 7.54 24.12
N LYS A 10 4.28 6.66 23.76
CA LYS A 10 3.62 5.73 24.70
C LYS A 10 4.24 4.34 24.63
N THR A 11 4.25 3.64 25.77
CA THR A 11 4.60 2.22 25.83
C THR A 11 3.57 1.41 25.06
N TYR A 12 4.03 0.49 24.22
CA TYR A 12 3.16 -0.43 23.52
C TYR A 12 2.45 -1.42 24.48
N PRO A 13 1.17 -1.75 24.26
CA PRO A 13 0.24 -1.05 23.38
C PRO A 13 -0.25 0.25 24.02
N ALA A 14 -0.22 1.35 23.28
CA ALA A 14 -0.77 2.65 23.64
C ALA A 14 -2.29 2.59 23.77
N GLU A 15 -2.96 1.78 22.94
CA GLU A 15 -4.37 1.41 23.09
C GLU A 15 -4.67 0.08 22.35
N GLY A 16 -5.84 -0.53 22.61
CA GLY A 16 -6.17 -1.85 22.06
C GLY A 16 -6.24 -1.92 20.53
N THR A 17 -6.48 -0.81 19.84
CA THR A 17 -6.44 -0.75 18.37
C THR A 17 -5.01 -0.86 17.82
N GLU A 18 -3.98 -0.48 18.59
CA GLU A 18 -2.58 -0.65 18.19
C GLU A 18 -2.19 -2.13 18.09
N GLU A 19 -2.84 -3.02 18.85
CA GLU A 19 -2.63 -4.47 18.74
C GLU A 19 -3.12 -5.01 17.39
N THR A 20 -4.21 -4.45 16.86
CA THR A 20 -4.69 -4.78 15.51
C THR A 20 -3.74 -4.24 14.45
N VAL A 21 -3.29 -2.99 14.60
CA VAL A 21 -2.30 -2.38 13.69
C VAL A 21 -1.01 -3.19 13.67
N LYS A 22 -0.56 -3.66 14.83
CA LYS A 22 0.58 -4.58 14.94
C LYS A 22 0.36 -5.84 14.12
N THR A 23 -0.79 -6.48 14.30
CA THR A 23 -1.12 -7.75 13.60
C THR A 23 -1.10 -7.57 12.08
N ASP A 24 -1.75 -6.51 11.60
CA ASP A 24 -1.82 -6.20 10.17
C ASP A 24 -0.42 -5.85 9.61
N PHE A 25 0.36 -5.06 10.35
CA PHE A 25 1.72 -4.72 9.96
C PHE A 25 2.61 -5.96 9.89
N ASP A 26 2.60 -6.80 10.93
CA ASP A 26 3.40 -8.03 10.99
C ASP A 26 3.05 -8.95 9.82
N GLN A 27 1.76 -9.11 9.50
CA GLN A 27 1.31 -9.91 8.36
C GLN A 27 1.82 -9.37 7.03
N VAL A 28 1.62 -8.08 6.75
CA VAL A 28 2.03 -7.46 5.48
C VAL A 28 3.55 -7.45 5.36
N TYR A 29 4.27 -7.15 6.43
CA TYR A 29 5.73 -7.21 6.45
C TYR A 29 6.22 -8.63 6.17
N CYS A 30 5.61 -9.66 6.75
CA CYS A 30 6.06 -11.03 6.50
C CYS A 30 5.74 -11.52 5.08
N TYR A 31 4.62 -11.11 4.48
CA TYR A 31 4.40 -11.37 3.05
C TYR A 31 5.43 -10.66 2.17
N ALA A 32 5.79 -9.42 2.52
CA ALA A 32 6.85 -8.68 1.85
C ALA A 32 8.20 -9.39 1.89
N GLN A 33 8.60 -9.84 3.08
CA GLN A 33 9.86 -10.57 3.22
C GLN A 33 9.82 -11.93 2.52
N GLY A 34 8.67 -12.60 2.51
CA GLY A 34 8.49 -13.82 1.73
C GLY A 34 8.73 -13.58 0.24
N GLU A 35 8.26 -12.46 -0.31
CA GLU A 35 8.38 -12.18 -1.74
C GLU A 35 9.85 -11.92 -2.12
N TYR A 36 10.53 -11.05 -1.36
CA TYR A 36 11.95 -10.80 -1.51
C TYR A 36 12.76 -12.10 -1.38
N VAL A 37 12.46 -12.90 -0.36
CA VAL A 37 13.20 -14.15 -0.11
C VAL A 37 13.07 -15.14 -1.25
N CYS A 38 11.92 -15.18 -1.90
CA CYS A 38 11.64 -16.13 -2.96
C CYS A 38 12.12 -15.70 -4.35
N ASN A 39 12.30 -14.39 -4.57
CA ASN A 39 12.67 -13.83 -5.87
C ASN A 39 14.10 -13.28 -5.92
N GLU A 40 14.60 -12.70 -4.83
CA GLU A 40 15.85 -11.94 -4.84
C GLU A 40 16.89 -12.42 -3.82
N ALA A 41 16.46 -13.08 -2.73
CA ALA A 41 17.41 -13.52 -1.70
C ALA A 41 18.23 -14.74 -2.11
N SER A 42 19.36 -14.88 -1.43
CA SER A 42 20.17 -16.09 -1.49
C SER A 42 19.42 -17.28 -0.87
N VAL A 43 19.74 -18.50 -1.34
CA VAL A 43 19.22 -19.73 -0.73
C VAL A 43 19.55 -19.82 0.76
N ALA A 44 20.72 -19.32 1.18
CA ALA A 44 21.11 -19.27 2.59
C ALA A 44 20.17 -18.41 3.45
N GLU A 45 19.77 -17.23 2.97
CA GLU A 45 18.79 -16.37 3.65
C GLU A 45 17.41 -17.04 3.71
N ALA A 46 16.99 -17.69 2.62
CA ALA A 46 15.73 -18.42 2.56
C ALA A 46 15.67 -19.60 3.54
N LEU A 47 16.77 -20.35 3.65
CA LEU A 47 16.89 -21.44 4.61
C LEU A 47 16.90 -20.92 6.06
N THR A 48 17.53 -19.77 6.31
CA THR A 48 17.49 -19.13 7.64
C THR A 48 16.07 -18.74 8.04
N MET A 49 15.27 -18.26 7.07
CA MET A 49 13.88 -17.88 7.30
C MET A 49 12.97 -19.10 7.53
N PHE A 50 13.01 -20.10 6.67
CA PHE A 50 12.00 -21.17 6.64
C PHE A 50 12.45 -22.50 7.27
N ALA A 51 13.75 -22.69 7.45
CA ALA A 51 14.32 -23.89 8.04
C ALA A 51 15.48 -23.54 9.00
N PRO A 52 15.24 -22.73 10.05
CA PRO A 52 16.30 -22.32 10.98
C PRO A 52 16.94 -23.49 11.72
N ASP A 53 16.22 -24.60 11.87
CA ASP A 53 16.70 -25.84 12.51
C ASP A 53 17.42 -26.79 11.53
N LEU A 54 17.57 -26.41 10.26
CA LEU A 54 18.22 -27.25 9.26
C LEU A 54 19.71 -27.39 9.57
N SER A 55 20.21 -28.62 9.53
CA SER A 55 21.63 -28.87 9.84
C SER A 55 22.54 -28.04 8.93
N THR A 56 23.59 -27.47 9.49
CA THR A 56 24.60 -26.69 8.75
C THR A 56 25.25 -27.47 7.61
N ALA A 57 25.33 -28.81 7.71
CA ALA A 57 25.81 -29.67 6.64
C ALA A 57 24.88 -29.68 5.40
N ILE A 58 23.56 -29.57 5.61
CA ILE A 58 22.58 -29.44 4.52
C ILE A 58 22.60 -28.01 3.97
N VAL A 59 22.72 -26.99 4.82
CA VAL A 59 22.86 -25.59 4.35
C VAL A 59 24.11 -25.44 3.46
N ALA A 60 25.22 -26.07 3.83
CA ALA A 60 26.46 -26.06 3.05
C ALA A 60 26.36 -26.72 1.66
N LEU A 61 25.40 -27.63 1.45
CA LEU A 61 25.12 -28.20 0.12
C LEU A 61 24.55 -27.16 -0.85
N PHE A 62 23.89 -26.13 -0.30
CA PHE A 62 23.22 -25.09 -1.07
C PHE A 62 23.98 -23.75 -1.09
N GLU A 63 25.10 -23.63 -0.38
CA GLU A 63 25.92 -22.40 -0.35
C GLU A 63 26.45 -21.97 -1.73
N ASN A 64 26.73 -22.95 -2.61
CA ASN A 64 27.21 -22.69 -3.97
C ASN A 64 26.08 -22.61 -5.01
N MET A 65 24.82 -22.65 -4.57
CA MET A 65 23.68 -22.54 -5.47
C MET A 65 23.52 -21.07 -5.87
N THR A 66 23.82 -20.78 -7.14
CA THR A 66 23.60 -19.44 -7.72
C THR A 66 22.16 -19.21 -8.16
N ASP A 67 21.38 -20.29 -8.27
CA ASP A 67 19.98 -20.22 -8.60
C ASP A 67 19.14 -19.92 -7.34
N GLY A 68 18.06 -19.17 -7.52
CA GLY A 68 17.20 -18.72 -6.43
C GLY A 68 16.35 -19.84 -5.81
N VAL A 69 15.49 -19.46 -4.87
CA VAL A 69 14.62 -20.38 -4.11
C VAL A 69 13.70 -21.22 -5.00
N ASN A 70 13.31 -20.73 -6.18
CA ASN A 70 12.50 -21.52 -7.12
C ASN A 70 13.17 -22.83 -7.53
N THR A 71 14.47 -22.80 -7.84
CA THR A 71 15.22 -24.02 -8.21
C THR A 71 15.34 -24.97 -7.02
N LEU A 72 15.47 -24.44 -5.81
CA LEU A 72 15.45 -25.24 -4.58
C LEU A 72 14.11 -25.97 -4.41
N CYS A 73 13.00 -25.29 -4.73
CA CYS A 73 11.66 -25.87 -4.66
C CYS A 73 11.37 -26.87 -5.79
N ASP A 74 11.86 -26.62 -7.00
CA ASP A 74 11.61 -27.50 -8.15
C ASP A 74 12.45 -28.78 -8.08
N ASP A 75 13.73 -28.67 -7.66
CA ASP A 75 14.68 -29.78 -7.75
C ASP A 75 14.88 -30.55 -6.44
N TYR A 76 14.66 -29.93 -5.26
CA TYR A 76 15.05 -30.52 -3.97
C TYR A 76 13.88 -30.76 -3.00
N LEU A 77 12.67 -30.29 -3.33
CA LEU A 77 11.49 -30.48 -2.48
C LEU A 77 11.14 -31.96 -2.25
N SER A 78 11.41 -32.84 -3.22
CA SER A 78 11.19 -34.30 -3.06
C SER A 78 12.10 -34.93 -2.01
N ASP A 79 13.30 -34.37 -1.86
CA ASP A 79 14.38 -34.92 -1.05
C ASP A 79 14.38 -34.33 0.36
N TYR A 80 13.86 -33.11 0.51
CA TYR A 80 13.79 -32.39 1.77
C TYR A 80 12.37 -31.85 2.03
N SER A 81 11.59 -32.60 2.79
CA SER A 81 10.21 -32.21 3.15
C SER A 81 10.12 -30.92 3.96
N GLN A 82 11.22 -30.51 4.60
CA GLN A 82 11.38 -29.24 5.31
C GLN A 82 11.24 -28.04 4.36
N LEU A 83 11.59 -28.20 3.08
CA LEU A 83 11.45 -27.15 2.06
C LEU A 83 9.98 -26.91 1.68
N LYS A 84 9.05 -27.80 2.02
CA LYS A 84 7.63 -27.62 1.71
C LYS A 84 7.06 -26.32 2.27
N SER A 85 7.48 -25.95 3.47
CA SER A 85 7.09 -24.70 4.10
C SER A 85 7.61 -23.47 3.35
N LEU A 86 8.86 -23.54 2.89
CA LEU A 86 9.49 -22.51 2.07
C LEU A 86 8.74 -22.33 0.75
N CYS A 87 8.50 -23.41 0.03
CA CYS A 87 7.85 -23.36 -1.29
C CYS A 87 6.39 -22.88 -1.19
N ASN A 88 5.63 -23.35 -0.20
CA ASN A 88 4.29 -22.85 0.06
C ASN A 88 4.28 -21.36 0.46
N GLY A 89 5.27 -20.95 1.25
CA GLY A 89 5.49 -19.56 1.63
C GLY A 89 5.74 -18.69 0.40
N CYS A 90 6.59 -19.15 -0.52
CA CYS A 90 6.86 -18.49 -1.79
C CYS A 90 5.65 -18.38 -2.70
N ASP A 91 4.85 -19.43 -2.83
CA ASP A 91 3.60 -19.39 -3.60
C ASP A 91 2.58 -18.39 -3.03
N THR A 92 2.54 -18.27 -1.70
CA THR A 92 1.69 -17.29 -1.02
C THR A 92 2.23 -15.88 -1.23
N ALA A 93 3.54 -15.69 -1.09
CA ALA A 93 4.20 -14.39 -1.22
C ALA A 93 4.13 -13.84 -2.65
N ARG A 94 4.18 -14.71 -3.67
CA ARG A 94 4.00 -14.34 -5.08
C ARG A 94 2.67 -13.63 -5.38
N GLN A 95 1.62 -13.88 -4.58
CA GLN A 95 0.36 -13.14 -4.72
C GLN A 95 0.51 -11.64 -4.43
N PHE A 96 1.62 -11.25 -3.81
CA PHE A 96 1.92 -9.89 -3.38
C PHE A 96 3.06 -9.23 -4.18
N GLU A 97 3.48 -9.80 -5.31
CA GLU A 97 4.56 -9.25 -6.18
C GLU A 97 4.32 -7.78 -6.59
N ASN A 98 3.07 -7.33 -6.62
CA ASN A 98 2.70 -5.97 -7.02
C ASN A 98 2.92 -4.91 -5.92
N TYR A 99 3.36 -5.30 -4.72
CA TYR A 99 3.53 -4.42 -3.57
C TYR A 99 4.98 -3.96 -3.35
N THR A 100 5.80 -3.93 -4.41
CA THR A 100 7.24 -3.53 -4.38
C THR A 100 7.55 -2.27 -3.58
N LYS A 101 6.67 -1.26 -3.60
CA LYS A 101 6.86 -0.03 -2.79
C LYS A 101 6.86 -0.27 -1.28
N VAL A 102 6.07 -1.22 -0.81
CA VAL A 102 6.05 -1.63 0.60
C VAL A 102 7.36 -2.35 0.93
N PHE A 103 7.91 -3.09 -0.03
CA PHE A 103 9.15 -3.85 0.12
C PHE A 103 10.36 -2.91 0.18
N ASP A 104 10.43 -1.91 -0.71
CA ASP A 104 11.45 -0.85 -0.70
C ASP A 104 11.44 -0.06 0.61
N TRP A 105 10.24 0.28 1.11
CA TRP A 105 10.09 0.96 2.40
C TRP A 105 10.55 0.07 3.55
N ALA A 106 10.11 -1.19 3.58
CA ALA A 106 10.47 -2.13 4.61
C ALA A 106 11.98 -2.33 4.65
N ASP A 107 12.65 -2.51 3.52
CA ASP A 107 14.09 -2.71 3.45
C ASP A 107 14.89 -1.48 3.92
N SER A 108 14.44 -0.27 3.56
CA SER A 108 15.14 0.97 3.88
C SER A 108 14.93 1.46 5.31
N GLN A 109 13.71 1.37 5.84
CA GLN A 109 13.35 1.92 7.16
C GLN A 109 13.28 0.86 8.25
N CYS A 110 13.03 -0.40 7.90
CA CYS A 110 12.86 -1.52 8.83
C CYS A 110 13.69 -2.72 8.34
N PRO A 111 15.03 -2.58 8.31
CA PRO A 111 15.89 -3.56 7.68
C PRO A 111 15.70 -4.94 8.31
N ARG A 112 15.71 -5.95 7.45
CA ARG A 112 15.54 -7.35 7.85
C ARG A 112 16.62 -7.75 8.85
N THR A 113 16.19 -8.38 9.94
CA THR A 113 17.08 -9.10 10.86
C THR A 113 16.79 -10.60 10.80
N SER A 114 17.74 -11.44 11.23
CA SER A 114 17.51 -12.88 11.35
C SER A 114 16.30 -13.20 12.22
N ALA A 115 16.12 -12.48 13.34
CA ALA A 115 14.98 -12.66 14.24
C ALA A 115 13.64 -12.30 13.59
N THR A 116 13.58 -11.26 12.75
CA THR A 116 12.34 -10.93 12.01
C THR A 116 12.07 -11.93 10.89
N LEU A 117 13.12 -12.46 10.25
CA LEU A 117 12.99 -13.49 9.22
C LEU A 117 12.46 -14.80 9.82
N GLU A 118 13.01 -15.27 10.94
CA GLU A 118 12.51 -16.45 11.64
C GLU A 118 11.02 -16.32 12.02
N TYR A 119 10.63 -15.15 12.55
CA TYR A 119 9.23 -14.87 12.89
C TYR A 119 8.33 -14.97 11.64
N CYS A 120 8.75 -14.33 10.54
CA CYS A 120 8.02 -14.35 9.30
C CYS A 120 7.99 -15.72 8.62
N GLY A 121 9.07 -16.50 8.73
CA GLY A 121 9.10 -17.87 8.25
C GLY A 121 8.12 -18.76 8.99
N GLN A 122 8.04 -18.65 10.33
CA GLN A 122 7.04 -19.38 11.12
C GLN A 122 5.61 -18.91 10.79
N PHE A 123 5.39 -17.61 10.56
CA PHE A 123 4.11 -17.10 10.10
C PHE A 123 3.69 -17.71 8.75
N LEU A 124 4.57 -17.66 7.75
CA LEU A 124 4.28 -18.18 6.40
C LEU A 124 4.13 -19.71 6.41
N ALA A 125 4.84 -20.41 7.29
CA ALA A 125 4.73 -21.86 7.49
C ALA A 125 3.38 -22.28 8.07
N THR A 126 2.92 -21.57 9.10
CA THR A 126 1.74 -21.93 9.89
C THR A 126 0.47 -21.24 9.41
N GLY A 127 0.60 -20.15 8.66
CA GLY A 127 -0.47 -19.26 8.24
C GLY A 127 -1.09 -18.47 9.40
N SER A 128 -0.44 -18.39 10.56
CA SER A 128 -1.04 -17.82 11.78
C SER A 128 -0.03 -17.09 12.66
N LEU A 129 -0.37 -15.85 13.05
CA LEU A 129 0.45 -15.03 13.94
C LEU A 129 0.33 -15.41 15.43
N SER A 130 -0.67 -16.21 15.83
CA SER A 130 -0.97 -16.50 17.23
C SER A 130 -0.18 -17.66 17.84
N ASN A 131 0.53 -18.45 17.03
CA ASN A 131 1.31 -19.61 17.48
C ASN A 131 2.83 -19.44 17.28
N ILE A 132 3.28 -18.20 17.03
CA ILE A 132 4.68 -17.93 16.74
C ILE A 132 5.45 -17.80 18.05
N THR A 133 6.47 -18.64 18.22
CA THR A 133 7.31 -18.70 19.43
C THR A 133 8.78 -18.39 19.13
N VAL A 134 9.13 -18.27 17.86
CA VAL A 134 10.50 -18.05 17.37
C VAL A 134 10.60 -16.67 16.75
N GLY A 135 11.77 -16.05 16.85
CA GLY A 135 12.03 -14.74 16.29
C GLY A 135 11.41 -13.57 17.07
N THR A 136 11.41 -12.39 16.44
CA THR A 136 10.82 -11.16 16.98
C THR A 136 9.87 -10.58 15.95
N ALA A 137 8.67 -10.22 16.40
CA ALA A 137 7.66 -9.64 15.54
C ALA A 137 8.13 -8.30 14.93
N PRO A 138 8.01 -8.10 13.61
CA PRO A 138 8.52 -6.92 12.90
C PRO A 138 8.09 -5.59 13.51
N TYR A 139 6.81 -5.43 13.85
CA TYR A 139 6.27 -4.21 14.44
C TYR A 139 6.98 -3.84 15.75
N THR A 140 7.43 -4.82 16.54
CA THR A 140 8.12 -4.53 17.81
C THR A 140 9.45 -3.84 17.58
N GLN A 141 10.16 -4.16 16.49
CA GLN A 141 11.41 -3.50 16.12
C GLN A 141 11.15 -2.20 15.36
N CYS A 142 10.11 -2.17 14.53
CA CYS A 142 9.89 -1.09 13.57
C CYS A 142 8.75 -0.15 13.94
N ARG A 143 8.24 -0.25 15.17
CA ARG A 143 7.15 0.59 15.69
C ARG A 143 7.43 2.07 15.47
N ALA A 144 8.61 2.54 15.86
CA ALA A 144 8.96 3.96 15.76
C ALA A 144 8.91 4.44 14.31
N GLU A 145 9.60 3.75 13.41
CA GLU A 145 9.67 4.08 11.99
C GLU A 145 8.30 3.98 11.29
N PHE A 146 7.49 2.99 11.67
CA PHE A 146 6.13 2.87 11.16
C PHE A 146 5.23 4.01 11.64
N LEU A 147 5.31 4.38 12.93
CA LEU A 147 4.50 5.48 13.47
C LEU A 147 4.91 6.82 12.86
N ASP A 148 6.21 7.02 12.62
CA ASP A 148 6.74 8.20 11.92
C ASP A 148 6.23 8.27 10.47
N LEU A 149 6.32 7.17 9.73
CA LEU A 149 5.77 7.06 8.37
C LEU A 149 4.28 7.40 8.34
N VAL A 150 3.49 6.81 9.24
CA VAL A 150 2.04 7.06 9.31
C VAL A 150 1.77 8.52 9.69
N GLY A 151 2.60 9.13 10.54
CA GLY A 151 2.56 10.54 10.88
C GLY A 151 2.72 11.43 9.64
N ASP A 152 3.84 11.26 8.94
CA ASP A 152 4.22 12.07 7.78
C ASP A 152 3.28 11.88 6.59
N TYR A 153 2.93 10.64 6.25
CA TYR A 153 1.98 10.36 5.16
C TYR A 153 0.59 10.89 5.48
N SER A 154 0.15 10.79 6.73
CA SER A 154 -1.12 11.37 7.13
C SER A 154 -1.10 12.89 6.90
N LEU A 155 -0.02 13.57 7.32
CA LEU A 155 0.13 15.02 7.15
C LEU A 155 0.11 15.44 5.69
N TYR A 156 0.86 14.72 4.85
CA TYR A 156 0.89 14.96 3.42
C TYR A 156 -0.48 14.78 2.75
N LEU A 157 -1.19 13.69 3.04
CA LEU A 157 -2.54 13.44 2.51
C LEU A 157 -3.55 14.46 3.03
N GLY A 158 -3.39 14.93 4.28
CA GLY A 158 -4.21 16.00 4.85
C GLY A 158 -4.06 17.31 4.07
N VAL A 159 -2.81 17.74 3.81
CA VAL A 159 -2.53 18.95 3.02
C VAL A 159 -3.05 18.79 1.58
N GLY A 160 -2.82 17.63 0.96
CA GLY A 160 -3.31 17.34 -0.38
C GLY A 160 -4.83 17.43 -0.49
N SER A 161 -5.56 16.88 0.48
CA SER A 161 -7.03 16.93 0.55
C SER A 161 -7.55 18.37 0.61
N VAL A 162 -6.95 19.22 1.45
CA VAL A 162 -7.35 20.63 1.58
C VAL A 162 -7.21 21.38 0.25
N LEU A 163 -6.12 21.17 -0.49
CA LEU A 163 -5.91 21.81 -1.78
C LEU A 163 -6.96 21.39 -2.83
N VAL A 164 -7.31 20.11 -2.86
CA VAL A 164 -8.38 19.60 -3.74
C VAL A 164 -9.72 20.22 -3.39
N CYS A 165 -10.07 20.30 -2.10
CA CYS A 165 -11.29 20.95 -1.64
C CYS A 165 -11.33 22.44 -2.02
N VAL A 166 -10.24 23.18 -1.85
CA VAL A 166 -10.15 24.60 -2.24
C VAL A 166 -10.30 24.74 -3.76
N GLY A 167 -9.66 23.88 -4.55
CA GLY A 167 -9.82 23.85 -6.00
C GLY A 167 -11.27 23.61 -6.42
N ALA A 168 -11.95 22.65 -5.80
CA ALA A 168 -13.36 22.37 -6.05
C ALA A 168 -14.25 23.58 -5.72
N LEU A 169 -14.02 24.24 -4.58
CA LEU A 169 -14.76 25.46 -4.20
C LEU A 169 -14.56 26.59 -5.21
N MET A 170 -13.32 26.78 -5.69
CA MET A 170 -13.04 27.80 -6.71
C MET A 170 -13.79 27.51 -8.01
N VAL A 171 -13.82 26.25 -8.46
CA VAL A 171 -14.58 25.85 -9.66
C VAL A 171 -16.07 26.11 -9.48
N ILE A 172 -16.65 25.79 -8.32
CA ILE A 172 -18.06 26.06 -8.01
C ILE A 172 -18.34 27.56 -8.05
N ILE A 173 -17.48 28.38 -7.43
CA ILE A 173 -17.62 29.84 -7.42
C ILE A 173 -17.53 30.40 -8.85
N PHE A 174 -16.55 29.95 -9.64
CA PHE A 174 -16.41 30.38 -11.03
C PHE A 174 -17.64 30.01 -11.87
N ALA A 175 -18.16 28.79 -11.70
CA ALA A 175 -19.39 28.37 -12.37
C ALA A 175 -20.59 29.26 -11.95
N CYS A 176 -20.75 29.56 -10.66
CA CYS A 176 -21.78 30.47 -10.19
C CYS A 176 -21.62 31.90 -10.74
N CYS A 177 -20.40 32.42 -10.81
CA CYS A 177 -20.11 33.74 -11.37
C CYS A 177 -20.42 33.81 -12.87
N LEU A 178 -20.08 32.77 -13.64
CA LEU A 178 -20.40 32.68 -15.06
C LEU A 178 -21.91 32.60 -15.29
N SER A 179 -22.60 31.69 -14.60
CA SER A 179 -24.06 31.54 -14.69
C SER A 179 -24.80 32.82 -14.31
N ARG A 180 -24.32 33.56 -13.29
CA ARG A 180 -24.93 34.81 -12.86
C ARG A 180 -24.68 35.96 -13.85
N ARG A 181 -23.51 35.99 -14.52
CA ARG A 181 -23.24 36.92 -15.61
C ARG A 181 -24.11 36.65 -16.83
N GLU A 182 -24.32 35.39 -17.20
CA GLU A 182 -25.25 35.03 -18.28
C GLU A 182 -26.68 35.46 -17.97
N GLN A 183 -27.16 35.26 -16.74
CA GLN A 183 -28.47 35.73 -16.32
C GLN A 183 -28.60 37.27 -16.34
N LEU A 184 -27.58 37.99 -15.87
CA LEU A 184 -27.57 39.46 -15.92
C LEU A 184 -27.50 40.02 -17.34
N GLY A 185 -26.70 39.40 -18.22
CA GLY A 185 -26.63 39.77 -19.64
C GLY A 185 -27.94 39.51 -20.37
N ARG A 186 -28.62 38.39 -20.07
CA ARG A 186 -29.94 38.08 -20.63
C ARG A 186 -31.02 39.04 -20.15
N ASN A 187 -31.02 39.39 -18.86
CA ASN A 187 -31.95 40.38 -18.30
C ASN A 187 -31.71 41.80 -18.85
N HIS A 188 -30.46 42.17 -19.18
CA HIS A 188 -30.14 43.45 -19.82
C HIS A 188 -30.59 43.48 -21.29
N ALA A 189 -30.43 42.37 -22.01
CA ALA A 189 -30.93 42.24 -23.38
C ALA A 189 -32.47 42.28 -23.45
N GLU A 190 -33.19 41.71 -22.46
CA GLU A 190 -34.65 41.86 -22.37
C GLU A 190 -35.09 43.30 -22.05
N LEU A 191 -34.28 44.08 -21.34
CA LEU A 191 -34.57 45.50 -21.04
C LEU A 191 -34.24 46.45 -22.20
N GLU A 192 -33.32 46.08 -23.10
CA GLU A 192 -33.01 46.82 -24.33
C GLU A 192 -34.03 46.56 -25.46
N ASP A 193 -34.81 45.48 -25.39
CA ASP A 193 -35.87 45.16 -26.37
C ASP A 193 -37.21 45.89 -26.07
N ASP A 194 -37.30 46.57 -24.91
CA ASP A 194 -38.50 47.33 -24.46
C ASP A 194 -38.41 48.84 -24.79
N ASP A 195 -37.52 49.24 -25.71
CA ASP A 195 -37.53 50.59 -26.30
C ASP A 195 -38.48 50.60 -27.52
N PRO A 196 -39.60 51.35 -27.50
CA PRO A 196 -40.55 51.34 -28.59
C PRO A 196 -40.01 52.23 -29.70
N VAL A 197 -39.65 51.64 -30.85
CA VAL A 197 -39.84 52.18 -32.22
C VAL A 197 -39.01 51.34 -33.20
N THR A 198 -39.61 50.32 -33.84
CA THR A 198 -39.87 50.26 -35.31
C THR A 198 -40.40 48.88 -35.72
N PRO A 199 -41.33 48.80 -36.70
CA PRO A 199 -42.04 47.56 -37.01
C PRO A 199 -41.38 46.70 -38.09
N SER A 200 -41.51 45.39 -37.90
CA SER A 200 -41.74 44.33 -38.89
C SER A 200 -40.66 44.01 -39.93
N MET A 201 -40.13 42.79 -39.86
CA MET A 201 -40.15 41.89 -41.02
C MET A 201 -40.03 40.42 -40.57
N GLU A 202 -41.09 39.65 -40.80
CA GLU A 202 -41.06 38.18 -40.78
C GLU A 202 -40.03 37.65 -41.79
N HIS A 203 -39.21 36.68 -41.39
CA HIS A 203 -38.64 35.69 -42.31
C HIS A 203 -38.51 34.29 -41.68
N PRO A 204 -38.61 33.22 -42.48
CA PRO A 204 -39.24 31.97 -42.07
C PRO A 204 -38.31 31.02 -41.31
N ARG A 205 -38.92 30.28 -40.39
CA ARG A 205 -38.32 29.21 -39.59
C ARG A 205 -37.94 28.02 -40.49
N TYR A 206 -36.66 27.88 -40.82
CA TYR A 206 -36.15 26.62 -41.41
C TYR A 206 -36.07 25.54 -40.32
N GLN A 207 -36.96 24.55 -40.41
CA GLN A 207 -36.79 23.26 -39.76
C GLN A 207 -35.69 22.48 -40.49
N TYR A 208 -34.68 22.03 -39.76
CA TYR A 208 -33.87 20.89 -40.18
C TYR A 208 -34.17 19.70 -39.27
N THR A 209 -34.88 18.74 -39.86
CA THR A 209 -35.04 17.38 -39.37
C THR A 209 -33.71 16.63 -39.48
N LYS A 210 -33.44 15.85 -38.44
CA LYS A 210 -32.27 14.97 -38.25
C LYS A 210 -32.41 13.73 -39.13
N ALA A 211 -31.35 13.35 -39.83
CA ALA A 211 -31.03 11.99 -40.23
C ALA A 211 -29.57 11.73 -39.86
#